data_AF-A0A814ZRJ5-F1
#
_entry.id   AF-A0A814ZRJ5-F1
#
_cell.length_a   1.000
_cell.length_b   1.000
_cell.length_c   1.000
_cell.angle_alpha   90.00
_cell.angle_beta   90.00
_cell.angle_gamma   90.00
#
_symmetry.space_group_name_H-M   'P 1'
#
loop_
_entity.id
_entity.type
_entity.pdbx_description
1 polymer ?
#
loop_
_entity_poly.entity_id
_entity_poly.type
_entity_poly.pdbx_seq_one_letter_code
_entity_poly.pdbx_strand_id
1 'polypeptide(L)'
;MSVHSTIDISLLCKHIKDKNQPKNCILLTTGSLNPIHRSHINNLIQTKSYLENLDYNVLCGYLSPTHENYVRNKLGHLYIKSNDRLKMCQEAIRESQQDDWLCVDQDEINADDFIDFPEVCELFHERLNNLVVKEKKLLVKQIRVIYVCGLDHFNKCSSVRGLAKDHLGVAVIYRPGYNEHMIKHVLENSKNIFYIPFTDEERHELKDISSTLIRNNYSTNQSCDSLTYPSVIEHLNKILSKHGAENETHIGLS
;
A
#
# COMPACT_ATOMS: atom_id res chain seq x y z
N MET A 1 -4.23 17.06 -18.80
CA MET A 1 -5.55 16.39 -18.77
C MET A 1 -5.99 16.30 -17.32
N SER A 2 -7.24 16.67 -17.01
CA SER A 2 -7.77 16.63 -15.64
C SER A 2 -8.19 15.20 -15.31
N VAL A 3 -7.27 14.41 -14.77
CA VAL A 3 -7.64 13.13 -14.13
C VAL A 3 -8.39 13.51 -12.85
N HIS A 4 -9.65 13.08 -12.74
CA HIS A 4 -10.38 13.18 -11.48
C HIS A 4 -9.58 12.42 -10.42
N SER A 5 -9.03 13.15 -9.44
CA SER A 5 -8.29 12.58 -8.32
C SER A 5 -9.13 11.52 -7.62
N THR A 6 -8.60 10.31 -7.44
CA THR A 6 -9.29 9.23 -6.70
C THR A 6 -9.14 9.33 -5.18
N ILE A 7 -8.40 10.34 -4.70
CA ILE A 7 -8.31 10.68 -3.27
C ILE A 7 -9.71 11.00 -2.72
N ASP A 8 -10.14 10.22 -1.72
CA ASP A 8 -11.37 10.47 -0.98
C ASP A 8 -11.18 11.63 0.01
N ILE A 9 -11.45 12.84 -0.46
CA ILE A 9 -11.34 14.04 0.34
C ILE A 9 -12.34 14.06 1.51
N SER A 10 -13.47 13.34 1.39
CA SER A 10 -14.48 13.27 2.44
C SER A 10 -13.98 12.47 3.64
N LEU A 11 -13.31 11.33 3.37
CA LEU A 11 -12.62 10.52 4.37
C LEU A 11 -11.55 11.35 5.09
N LEU A 12 -10.74 12.10 4.34
CA LEU A 12 -9.73 12.99 4.91
C LEU A 12 -10.35 14.07 5.81
N CYS A 13 -11.36 14.77 5.30
CA CYS A 13 -12.01 15.87 6.02
C CYS A 13 -12.66 15.43 7.33
N LYS A 14 -13.15 14.19 7.41
CA LYS A 14 -13.70 13.58 8.63
C LYS A 14 -12.65 13.48 9.75
N HIS A 15 -11.38 13.29 9.40
CA HIS A 15 -10.29 13.07 10.37
C HIS A 15 -9.49 14.34 10.70
N ILE A 16 -9.71 15.44 9.97
CA ILE A 16 -9.17 16.76 10.33
C ILE A 16 -10.00 17.33 11.49
N LYS A 17 -9.56 17.04 12.72
CA LYS A 17 -10.20 17.52 13.96
C LYS A 17 -9.69 18.89 14.39
N ASP A 18 -8.38 19.11 14.27
CA ASP A 18 -7.72 20.37 14.63
C ASP A 18 -6.91 20.91 13.44
N LYS A 19 -7.27 22.11 12.98
CA LYS A 19 -6.58 22.81 11.89
C LYS A 19 -5.19 23.33 12.30
N ASN A 20 -4.96 23.46 13.61
CA ASN A 20 -3.70 23.91 14.19
C ASN A 20 -2.74 22.76 14.54
N GLN A 21 -3.13 21.50 14.34
CA GLN A 21 -2.25 20.36 14.52
C GLN A 21 -1.11 20.41 13.47
N PRO A 22 0.16 20.63 13.87
CA PRO A 22 1.27 20.78 12.91
C PRO A 22 1.75 19.46 12.28
N LYS A 23 1.41 18.31 12.86
CA LYS A 23 1.90 16.98 12.43
C LYS A 23 0.82 16.14 11.74
N ASN A 24 -0.02 16.75 10.90
CA ASN A 24 -0.97 16.02 10.08
C ASN A 24 -0.24 15.22 8.99
N CYS A 25 -0.56 13.95 8.85
CA CYS A 25 -0.02 13.09 7.82
C CYS A 25 -1.02 12.06 7.30
N ILE A 26 -0.72 11.48 6.14
CA ILE A 26 -1.36 10.27 5.63
C ILE A 26 -0.31 9.18 5.44
N LEU A 27 -0.77 7.93 5.39
CA LEU A 27 0.05 6.79 5.01
C LEU A 27 -0.20 6.42 3.56
N LEU A 28 0.85 6.09 2.82
CA LEU A 28 0.75 5.60 1.45
C LEU A 28 1.63 4.36 1.30
N THR A 29 1.10 3.30 0.73
CA THR A 29 1.90 2.15 0.30
C THR A 29 1.58 1.84 -1.16
N THR A 30 2.63 1.62 -1.94
CA THR A 30 2.53 1.28 -3.35
C THR A 30 2.99 -0.16 -3.57
N GLY A 31 2.56 -0.79 -4.66
CA GLY A 31 3.15 -2.06 -5.06
C GLY A 31 2.26 -2.90 -5.96
N SER A 32 2.76 -4.09 -6.29
CA SER A 32 2.03 -5.01 -7.16
C SER A 32 0.69 -5.43 -6.56
N LEU A 33 0.60 -5.63 -5.23
CA LEU A 33 -0.61 -6.09 -4.53
C LEU A 33 -1.27 -7.28 -5.25
N ASN A 34 -0.46 -8.30 -5.55
CA ASN A 34 -0.78 -9.39 -6.48
C ASN A 34 -0.68 -10.78 -5.83
N PRO A 35 -1.65 -11.17 -4.97
CA PRO A 35 -2.77 -10.36 -4.49
C PRO A 35 -2.41 -9.54 -3.23
N ILE A 36 -3.34 -8.68 -2.79
CA ILE A 36 -3.31 -8.10 -1.44
C ILE A 36 -3.43 -9.20 -0.38
N HIS A 37 -2.93 -8.92 0.83
CA HIS A 37 -2.92 -9.84 1.96
C HIS A 37 -2.85 -9.09 3.29
N ARG A 38 -3.06 -9.81 4.39
CA ARG A 38 -3.22 -9.23 5.73
C ARG A 38 -2.03 -8.38 6.17
N SER A 39 -0.81 -8.80 5.83
CA SER A 39 0.40 -8.02 6.18
C SER A 39 0.42 -6.60 5.55
N HIS A 40 -0.18 -6.37 4.37
CA HIS A 40 -0.24 -5.03 3.79
C HIS A 40 -1.07 -4.07 4.67
N ILE A 41 -2.24 -4.53 5.12
CA ILE A 41 -3.14 -3.74 5.99
C ILE A 41 -2.53 -3.60 7.39
N ASN A 42 -1.99 -4.69 7.96
CA ASN A 42 -1.35 -4.65 9.27
C ASN A 42 -0.17 -3.67 9.32
N ASN A 43 0.64 -3.59 8.26
CA ASN A 43 1.74 -2.63 8.20
C ASN A 43 1.23 -1.17 8.33
N LEU A 44 0.11 -0.83 7.71
CA LEU A 44 -0.51 0.49 7.83
C LEU A 44 -1.07 0.73 9.24
N ILE A 45 -1.79 -0.24 9.82
CA ILE A 45 -2.33 -0.15 11.19
C ILE A 45 -1.21 0.11 12.21
N GLN A 46 -0.12 -0.66 12.10
CA GLN A 46 0.99 -0.57 13.03
C GLN A 46 1.78 0.72 12.86
N THR A 47 1.96 1.18 11.61
CA THR A 47 2.54 2.50 11.35
C THR A 47 1.67 3.62 11.93
N LYS A 48 0.35 3.53 11.78
CA LYS A 48 -0.58 4.51 12.35
C LYS A 48 -0.41 4.61 13.86
N SER A 49 -0.53 3.48 14.56
CA SER A 49 -0.34 3.41 16.01
C SER A 49 1.01 3.98 16.46
N TYR A 50 2.09 3.60 15.77
CA TYR A 50 3.44 4.10 16.07
C TYR A 50 3.55 5.62 15.93
N LEU A 51 3.05 6.19 14.83
CA LEU A 51 3.13 7.62 14.57
C LEU A 51 2.23 8.45 15.50
N GLU A 52 1.05 7.94 15.83
CA GLU A 52 0.13 8.58 16.79
C GLU A 52 0.77 8.67 18.19
N ASN A 53 1.57 7.67 18.59
CA ASN A 53 2.38 7.73 19.82
C ASN A 53 3.54 8.75 19.75
N LEU A 54 3.86 9.30 18.57
CA LEU A 54 4.84 10.37 18.35
C LEU A 54 4.18 11.74 18.08
N ASP A 55 2.93 11.89 18.49
CA ASP A 55 2.06 13.06 18.32
C ASP A 55 1.74 13.40 16.86
N TYR A 56 1.90 12.48 15.92
CA TYR A 56 1.36 12.67 14.58
C TYR A 56 -0.15 12.45 14.58
N ASN A 57 -0.85 13.18 13.73
CA ASN A 57 -2.25 12.92 13.44
C ASN A 57 -2.35 12.23 12.08
N VAL A 58 -2.53 10.91 12.11
CA VAL A 58 -2.66 10.09 10.90
C VAL A 58 -4.10 10.15 10.43
N LEU A 59 -4.33 10.97 9.40
CA LEU A 59 -5.68 11.28 8.91
C LEU A 59 -6.30 10.10 8.16
N CYS A 60 -5.54 9.50 7.25
CA CYS A 60 -5.96 8.41 6.38
C CYS A 60 -4.77 7.53 5.97
N GLY A 61 -5.06 6.36 5.42
CA GLY A 61 -4.10 5.51 4.73
C GLY A 61 -4.59 5.11 3.35
N TYR A 62 -3.66 4.98 2.41
CA TYR A 62 -3.96 4.63 1.03
C TYR A 62 -3.13 3.42 0.58
N LEU A 63 -3.82 2.43 0.01
CA LEU A 63 -3.22 1.41 -0.82
C LEU A 63 -3.23 1.92 -2.26
N SER A 64 -2.09 2.01 -2.93
CA SER A 64 -2.02 2.34 -4.36
C SER A 64 -1.45 1.14 -5.13
N PRO A 65 -2.32 0.29 -5.72
CA PRO A 65 -1.85 -0.81 -6.55
C PRO A 65 -1.21 -0.23 -7.82
N THR A 66 -0.01 -0.68 -8.15
CA THR A 66 0.76 -0.08 -9.25
C THR A 66 0.22 -0.42 -10.63
N HIS A 67 0.74 0.25 -11.66
CA HIS A 67 0.31 0.13 -13.05
C HIS A 67 0.42 -1.30 -13.61
N GLU A 68 -0.50 -1.68 -14.50
CA GLU A 68 -0.62 -3.06 -15.01
C GLU A 68 0.64 -3.54 -15.74
N ASN A 69 1.22 -2.67 -16.57
CA ASN A 69 2.39 -3.02 -17.38
C ASN A 69 3.58 -3.42 -16.50
N TYR A 70 3.80 -2.70 -15.40
CA TYR A 70 4.85 -3.05 -14.44
C TYR A 70 4.60 -4.43 -13.83
N VAL A 71 3.37 -4.71 -13.39
CA VAL A 71 3.03 -6.00 -12.77
C VAL A 71 3.15 -7.14 -13.78
N ARG A 72 2.67 -6.95 -15.01
CA ARG A 72 2.79 -7.91 -16.11
C ARG A 72 4.25 -8.21 -16.43
N ASN A 73 5.09 -7.19 -16.58
CA ASN A 73 6.51 -7.36 -16.87
C ASN A 73 7.24 -8.09 -15.73
N LYS A 74 6.86 -7.79 -14.48
CA LYS A 74 7.46 -8.40 -13.28
C LYS A 74 7.03 -9.85 -13.04
N LEU A 75 5.76 -10.18 -13.30
CA LEU A 75 5.16 -11.46 -12.88
C LEU A 75 4.82 -12.40 -14.04
N GLY A 76 4.94 -11.95 -15.29
CA GLY A 76 4.58 -12.75 -16.46
C GLY A 76 3.13 -13.22 -16.38
N HIS A 77 2.88 -14.52 -16.62
CA HIS A 77 1.56 -15.12 -16.57
C HIS A 77 0.90 -15.13 -15.17
N LEU A 78 1.64 -14.82 -14.11
CA LEU A 78 1.11 -14.77 -12.74
C LEU A 78 0.53 -13.41 -12.34
N TYR A 79 0.52 -12.45 -13.26
CA TYR A 79 -0.06 -11.13 -13.00
C TYR A 79 -1.59 -11.20 -12.93
N ILE A 80 -2.15 -10.39 -12.06
CA ILE A 80 -3.58 -10.16 -11.90
C ILE A 80 -3.87 -8.77 -12.45
N LYS A 81 -4.91 -8.67 -13.29
CA LYS A 81 -5.28 -7.44 -13.98
C LYS A 81 -5.58 -6.32 -12.99
N SER A 82 -5.38 -5.07 -13.38
CA SER A 82 -5.52 -3.93 -12.48
C SER A 82 -6.89 -3.82 -11.83
N ASN A 83 -7.97 -4.04 -12.58
CA ASN A 83 -9.34 -3.99 -12.04
C ASN A 83 -9.57 -5.07 -10.96
N ASP A 84 -8.98 -6.25 -11.12
CA ASP A 84 -9.08 -7.33 -10.16
C ASP A 84 -8.30 -7.00 -8.88
N ARG A 85 -7.09 -6.45 -9.03
CA ARG A 85 -6.28 -5.97 -7.88
C ARG A 85 -6.95 -4.84 -7.12
N LEU A 86 -7.51 -3.87 -7.83
CA LEU A 86 -8.29 -2.78 -7.25
C LEU A 86 -9.46 -3.33 -6.42
N LYS A 87 -10.27 -4.21 -7.01
CA LYS A 87 -11.42 -4.80 -6.33
C LYS A 87 -11.00 -5.59 -5.08
N MET A 88 -9.99 -6.44 -5.21
CA MET A 88 -9.44 -7.20 -4.08
C MET A 88 -8.94 -6.29 -2.95
N CYS A 89 -8.31 -5.15 -3.26
CA CYS A 89 -7.87 -4.18 -2.26
C CYS A 89 -9.05 -3.55 -1.52
N GLN A 90 -10.10 -3.14 -2.26
CA GLN A 90 -11.30 -2.54 -1.67
C GLN A 90 -12.05 -3.53 -0.76
N GLU A 91 -12.20 -4.78 -1.19
CA GLU A 91 -12.87 -5.82 -0.41
C GLU A 91 -12.06 -6.21 0.83
N ALA A 92 -10.73 -6.34 0.70
CA ALA A 92 -9.84 -6.61 1.83
C ALA A 92 -9.88 -5.51 2.90
N ILE A 93 -9.94 -4.22 2.51
CA ILE A 93 -10.09 -3.11 3.46
C ILE A 93 -11.41 -3.26 4.23
N ARG A 94 -12.54 -3.48 3.55
CA ARG A 94 -13.86 -3.64 4.19
C ARG A 94 -13.90 -4.85 5.12
N GLU A 95 -13.41 -6.00 4.67
CA GLU A 95 -13.36 -7.21 5.50
C GLU A 95 -12.44 -7.08 6.71
N SER A 96 -11.38 -6.27 6.59
CA SER A 96 -10.51 -5.92 7.72
C SER A 96 -11.13 -4.92 8.69
N GLN A 97 -12.30 -4.36 8.37
CA GLN A 97 -12.99 -3.32 9.14
C GLN A 97 -12.10 -2.07 9.36
N GLN A 98 -11.39 -1.65 8.31
CA GLN A 98 -10.51 -0.46 8.32
C GLN A 98 -10.95 0.60 7.31
N ASP A 99 -12.13 0.46 6.72
CA ASP A 99 -12.72 1.38 5.75
C ASP A 99 -13.14 2.74 6.36
N ASP A 100 -13.00 2.89 7.68
CA ASP A 100 -13.18 4.16 8.36
C ASP A 100 -12.00 5.12 8.15
N TRP A 101 -10.81 4.65 7.77
CA TRP A 101 -9.63 5.49 7.52
C TRP A 101 -8.72 5.01 6.37
N LEU A 102 -8.86 3.77 5.90
CA LEU A 102 -8.16 3.23 4.73
C LEU A 102 -9.00 3.34 3.47
N CYS A 103 -8.35 3.68 2.36
CA CYS A 103 -8.94 3.67 1.03
C CYS A 103 -7.94 3.16 -0.03
N VAL A 104 -8.43 2.92 -1.25
CA VAL A 104 -7.59 2.57 -2.40
C VAL A 104 -7.43 3.77 -3.32
N ASP A 105 -6.19 4.18 -3.57
CA ASP A 105 -5.84 5.14 -4.61
C ASP A 105 -5.71 4.41 -5.95
N GLN A 106 -6.34 4.93 -6.99
CA GLN A 106 -6.39 4.28 -8.31
C GLN A 106 -5.52 4.99 -9.34
N ASP A 107 -4.82 6.04 -8.94
CA ASP A 107 -4.15 6.92 -9.89
C ASP A 107 -2.98 6.22 -10.57
N GLU A 108 -2.26 5.34 -9.86
CA GLU A 108 -1.23 4.47 -10.48
C GLU A 108 -1.81 3.48 -11.50
N ILE A 109 -3.02 2.95 -11.25
CA ILE A 109 -3.69 2.04 -12.19
C ILE A 109 -4.13 2.79 -13.45
N ASN A 110 -4.64 4.01 -13.27
CA ASN A 110 -5.25 4.81 -14.32
C ASN A 110 -4.25 5.67 -15.10
N ALA A 111 -2.97 5.63 -14.73
CA ALA A 111 -1.90 6.32 -15.45
C ALA A 111 -1.69 5.71 -16.84
N ASP A 112 -1.21 6.52 -17.79
CA ASP A 112 -0.94 6.06 -19.16
C ASP A 112 0.22 5.06 -19.22
N ASP A 113 1.17 5.15 -18.26
CA ASP A 113 2.27 4.21 -18.11
C ASP A 113 2.69 4.08 -16.63
N PHE A 114 3.62 3.16 -16.35
CA PHE A 114 4.19 2.97 -15.03
C PHE A 114 4.94 4.21 -14.53
N ILE A 115 4.58 4.65 -13.32
CA ILE A 115 5.22 5.73 -12.59
C ILE A 115 5.89 5.11 -11.36
N ASP A 116 7.16 5.44 -11.12
CA ASP A 116 7.88 4.91 -9.97
C ASP A 116 7.42 5.58 -8.66
N PHE A 117 7.52 4.85 -7.54
CA PHE A 117 6.92 5.25 -6.27
C PHE A 117 7.36 6.63 -5.74
N PRO A 118 8.59 7.14 -5.96
CA PRO A 118 8.94 8.47 -5.49
C PRO A 118 8.10 9.56 -6.15
N GLU A 119 7.84 9.43 -7.46
CA GLU A 119 7.00 10.36 -8.21
C GLU A 119 5.53 10.22 -7.81
N VAL A 120 5.05 8.99 -7.58
CA VAL A 120 3.70 8.76 -7.04
C VAL A 120 3.52 9.50 -5.71
N CYS A 121 4.50 9.44 -4.80
CA CYS A 121 4.41 10.13 -3.50
C CYS A 121 4.35 11.66 -3.65
N GLU A 122 5.14 12.23 -4.56
CA GLU A 122 5.14 13.68 -4.85
C GLU A 122 3.80 14.13 -5.45
N LEU A 123 3.32 13.42 -6.48
CA LEU A 123 2.03 13.70 -7.12
C LEU A 123 0.88 13.53 -6.13
N PHE A 124 0.90 12.50 -5.29
CA PHE A 124 -0.12 12.29 -4.26
C PHE A 124 -0.14 13.46 -3.26
N HIS A 125 1.04 13.86 -2.76
CA HIS A 125 1.17 15.00 -1.85
C HIS A 125 0.61 16.31 -2.45
N GLU A 126 0.97 16.61 -3.70
CA GLU A 126 0.53 17.83 -4.38
C GLU A 126 -1.00 17.83 -4.56
N ARG A 127 -1.56 16.75 -5.11
CA ARG A 127 -3.00 16.63 -5.35
C ARG A 127 -3.79 16.72 -4.04
N LEU A 128 -3.35 16.01 -3.01
CA LEU A 128 -3.99 15.99 -1.68
C LEU A 128 -4.08 17.41 -1.11
N ASN A 129 -2.96 18.13 -1.05
CA ASN A 129 -2.94 19.46 -0.46
C ASN A 129 -3.69 20.48 -1.32
N ASN A 130 -3.68 20.34 -2.65
CA ASN A 130 -4.51 21.14 -3.54
C ASN A 130 -6.02 20.92 -3.31
N LEU A 131 -6.45 19.68 -3.05
CA LEU A 131 -7.85 19.38 -2.70
C LEU A 131 -8.24 20.00 -1.35
N VAL A 132 -7.38 19.91 -0.35
CA VAL A 132 -7.60 20.49 0.99
C VAL A 132 -7.80 22.01 0.90
N VAL A 133 -6.99 22.69 0.09
CA VAL A 133 -7.14 24.13 -0.19
C VAL A 133 -8.46 24.43 -0.91
N LYS A 134 -8.85 23.62 -1.91
CA LYS A 134 -10.14 23.78 -2.62
C LYS A 134 -11.34 23.61 -1.70
N GLU A 135 -11.27 22.68 -0.75
CA GLU A 135 -12.27 22.49 0.32
C GLU A 135 -12.25 23.59 1.39
N LYS A 136 -11.45 24.65 1.20
CA LYS A 136 -11.29 25.78 2.13
C LYS A 136 -10.87 25.33 3.53
N LYS A 137 -10.18 24.19 3.65
CA LYS A 137 -9.61 23.68 4.88
C LYS A 137 -8.21 24.27 5.04
N LEU A 138 -8.14 25.48 5.60
CA LEU A 138 -6.85 26.09 5.95
C LEU A 138 -6.22 25.33 7.13
N LEU A 139 -5.08 24.69 6.88
CA LEU A 139 -4.27 24.01 7.88
C LEU A 139 -3.03 24.85 8.19
N VAL A 140 -2.54 24.80 9.42
CA VAL A 140 -1.29 25.50 9.81
C VAL A 140 -0.06 24.99 9.06
N LYS A 141 -0.10 23.72 8.63
CA LYS A 141 0.93 23.04 7.84
C LYS A 141 0.27 22.14 6.80
N GLN A 142 0.95 21.94 5.68
CA GLN A 142 0.55 20.96 4.67
C GLN A 142 0.56 19.55 5.26
N ILE A 143 -0.34 18.70 4.77
CA ILE A 143 -0.40 17.31 5.16
C ILE A 143 0.78 16.58 4.54
N ARG A 144 1.56 15.89 5.37
CA ARG A 144 2.70 15.08 4.93
C ARG A 144 2.23 13.73 4.39
N VAL A 145 2.97 13.18 3.42
CA VAL A 145 2.79 11.79 2.96
C VAL A 145 3.88 10.93 3.56
N ILE A 146 3.51 9.87 4.29
CA ILE A 146 4.46 8.90 4.84
C ILE A 146 4.37 7.61 4.01
N TYR A 147 5.42 7.32 3.25
CA TYR A 147 5.52 6.10 2.46
C TYR A 147 5.83 4.90 3.37
N VAL A 148 4.98 3.87 3.34
CA VAL A 148 5.10 2.68 4.18
C VAL A 148 5.65 1.51 3.37
N CYS A 149 6.78 0.97 3.80
CA CYS A 149 7.44 -0.17 3.14
C CYS A 149 8.08 -1.13 4.15
N GLY A 150 8.35 -2.36 3.71
CA GLY A 150 9.12 -3.32 4.51
C GLY A 150 10.63 -3.06 4.48
N LEU A 151 11.32 -3.50 5.53
CA LEU A 151 12.79 -3.42 5.64
C LEU A 151 13.52 -4.05 4.43
N ASP A 152 12.93 -5.06 3.80
CA ASP A 152 13.48 -5.68 2.61
C ASP A 152 13.49 -4.75 1.39
N HIS A 153 12.45 -3.94 1.22
CA HIS A 153 12.38 -2.96 0.13
C HIS A 153 13.33 -1.79 0.39
N PHE A 154 13.35 -1.29 1.63
CA PHE A 154 14.28 -0.25 2.07
C PHE A 154 15.75 -0.63 1.81
N ASN A 155 16.12 -1.86 2.15
CA ASN A 155 17.49 -2.35 1.96
C ASN A 155 17.87 -2.52 0.48
N LYS A 156 16.92 -2.86 -0.38
CA LYS A 156 17.16 -3.09 -1.82
C LYS A 156 17.11 -1.83 -2.68
N CYS A 157 16.40 -0.79 -2.24
CA CYS A 157 16.13 0.38 -3.06
C CYS A 157 16.65 1.67 -2.39
N SER A 158 17.72 2.25 -2.94
CA SER A 158 18.24 3.55 -2.48
C SER A 158 17.24 4.70 -2.64
N SER A 159 16.34 4.64 -3.63
CA SER A 159 15.30 5.65 -3.82
C SER A 159 14.34 5.76 -2.63
N VAL A 160 14.14 4.67 -1.88
CA VAL A 160 13.33 4.72 -0.64
C VAL A 160 14.01 5.63 0.38
N ARG A 161 15.34 5.54 0.52
CA ARG A 161 16.11 6.41 1.43
C ARG A 161 16.08 7.87 0.97
N GLY A 162 16.17 8.10 -0.34
CA GLY A 162 16.11 9.44 -0.94
C GLY A 162 14.73 10.10 -0.91
N LEU A 163 13.68 9.36 -0.55
CA LEU A 163 12.31 9.87 -0.50
C LEU A 163 12.05 10.81 0.68
N ALA A 164 12.77 10.61 1.79
CA ALA A 164 12.55 11.36 3.02
C ALA A 164 12.95 12.84 2.87
N LYS A 165 11.94 13.72 2.87
CA LYS A 165 12.03 15.18 2.72
C LYS A 165 11.12 15.86 3.76
N ASP A 166 11.02 17.18 3.75
CA ASP A 166 10.17 17.89 4.72
C ASP A 166 8.69 17.50 4.59
N HIS A 167 8.18 17.38 3.36
CA HIS A 167 6.77 17.02 3.08
C HIS A 167 6.53 15.52 2.89
N LEU A 168 7.60 14.72 2.73
CA LEU A 168 7.54 13.26 2.57
C LEU A 168 8.32 12.54 3.68
N GLY A 169 7.70 11.56 4.33
CA GLY A 169 8.40 10.67 5.27
C GLY A 169 8.42 9.23 4.77
N VAL A 170 9.20 8.39 5.44
CA VAL A 170 9.25 6.94 5.17
C VAL A 170 9.08 6.17 6.47
N ALA A 171 8.11 5.27 6.51
CA ALA A 171 7.93 4.30 7.57
C ALA A 171 8.44 2.93 7.10
N VAL A 172 9.45 2.41 7.78
CA VAL A 172 10.09 1.14 7.49
C VAL A 172 9.66 0.12 8.53
N ILE A 173 8.99 -0.93 8.10
CA ILE A 173 8.50 -2.01 8.96
C ILE A 173 9.56 -3.10 9.11
N TYR A 174 9.85 -3.51 10.35
CA TYR A 174 10.68 -4.69 10.62
C TYR A 174 10.24 -5.91 9.81
N ARG A 175 11.21 -6.71 9.36
CA ARG A 175 10.97 -8.02 8.77
C ARG A 175 12.02 -9.03 9.24
N PRO A 176 11.60 -10.21 9.74
CA PRO A 176 12.46 -11.30 10.17
C PRO A 176 13.50 -11.66 9.12
N GLY A 177 14.74 -11.84 9.56
CA GLY A 177 15.85 -12.22 8.69
C GLY A 177 16.41 -11.10 7.80
N TYR A 178 15.90 -9.86 7.90
CA TYR A 178 16.48 -8.72 7.18
C TYR A 178 17.40 -7.89 8.07
N ASN A 179 18.52 -7.42 7.49
CA ASN A 179 19.53 -6.65 8.20
C ASN A 179 19.03 -5.24 8.58
N GLU A 180 19.17 -4.86 9.85
CA GLU A 180 18.74 -3.57 10.38
C GLU A 180 19.86 -2.50 10.45
N HIS A 181 21.11 -2.84 10.18
CA HIS A 181 22.26 -1.93 10.32
C HIS A 181 22.06 -0.63 9.53
N MET A 182 21.55 -0.76 8.29
CA MET A 182 21.33 0.40 7.43
C MET A 182 20.24 1.32 7.96
N ILE A 183 19.10 0.78 8.41
CA ILE A 183 18.03 1.61 8.96
C ILE A 183 18.48 2.27 10.26
N LYS A 184 19.17 1.55 11.15
CA LYS A 184 19.73 2.10 12.40
C LYS A 184 20.65 3.29 12.13
N HIS A 185 21.56 3.19 11.16
CA HIS A 185 22.43 4.29 10.78
C HIS A 185 21.69 5.49 10.17
N VAL A 186 20.65 5.24 9.36
CA VAL A 186 19.86 6.32 8.74
C VAL A 186 19.02 7.07 9.77
N LEU A 187 18.53 6.39 10.80
CA LEU A 187 17.76 7.02 11.90
C LEU A 187 18.59 8.04 12.70
N GLU A 188 19.91 7.86 12.77
CA GLU A 188 20.81 8.84 13.41
C GLU A 188 20.86 10.18 12.65
N ASN A 189 20.55 10.15 11.35
CA ASN A 189 20.77 11.25 10.42
C ASN A 189 19.48 11.83 9.81
N SER A 190 18.32 11.20 10.03
CA SER A 190 17.05 11.63 9.44
C SER A 190 15.90 11.57 10.44
N LYS A 191 15.22 12.71 10.60
CA LYS A 191 13.99 12.83 11.40
C LYS A 191 12.72 12.46 10.62
N ASN A 192 12.85 12.18 9.32
CA ASN A 192 11.75 11.90 8.40
C ASN A 192 11.68 10.42 8.01
N ILE A 193 12.50 9.59 8.65
CA ILE A 193 12.47 8.14 8.51
C ILE A 193 12.09 7.57 9.87
N PHE A 194 11.08 6.71 9.86
CA PHE A 194 10.53 6.04 11.03
C PHE A 194 10.81 4.56 10.88
N TYR A 195 11.27 3.94 11.95
CA TYR A 195 11.42 2.50 12.00
C TYR A 195 10.42 1.94 12.99
N ILE A 196 9.59 1.03 12.50
CA ILE A 196 8.53 0.39 13.29
C ILE A 196 9.09 -0.97 13.71
N PRO A 197 9.61 -1.08 14.95
CA PRO A 197 10.23 -2.31 15.41
C PRO A 197 9.17 -3.38 15.66
N PHE A 198 9.57 -4.62 15.48
CA PHE A 198 8.86 -5.81 15.94
C PHE A 198 9.89 -6.81 16.43
N THR A 199 9.51 -7.72 17.32
CA THR A 199 10.24 -8.96 17.53
C THR A 199 9.91 -9.97 16.43
N ASP A 200 10.74 -11.01 16.30
CA ASP A 200 10.44 -12.11 15.39
C ASP A 200 9.12 -12.80 15.77
N GLU A 201 8.86 -12.97 17.06
CA GLU A 201 7.62 -13.56 17.58
C GLU A 201 6.40 -12.72 17.19
N GLU A 202 6.42 -11.40 17.45
CA GLU A 202 5.32 -10.50 17.07
C GLU A 202 5.06 -10.54 15.56
N ARG A 203 6.12 -10.59 14.76
CA ARG A 203 5.96 -10.68 13.31
C ARG A 203 5.47 -12.06 12.84
N HIS A 204 5.89 -13.13 13.51
CA HIS A 204 5.41 -14.48 13.25
C HIS A 204 3.92 -14.62 13.57
N GLU A 205 3.44 -13.99 14.64
CA GLU A 205 2.00 -13.92 14.98
C GLU A 205 1.22 -13.17 13.89
N LEU A 206 1.81 -12.14 13.29
CA LEU A 206 1.28 -11.42 12.11
C LEU A 206 1.53 -12.16 10.78
N LYS A 207 2.16 -13.34 10.83
CA LYS A 207 2.39 -14.29 9.74
C LYS A 207 3.28 -13.82 8.59
N ASP A 208 4.25 -12.91 8.78
CA ASP A 208 5.09 -12.26 7.73
C ASP A 208 4.79 -12.68 6.28
N ILE A 209 3.66 -12.18 5.76
CA ILE A 209 3.03 -12.73 4.56
C ILE A 209 3.63 -12.03 3.33
N SER A 210 3.89 -12.80 2.28
CA SER A 210 4.20 -12.23 0.97
C SER A 210 3.17 -12.66 -0.08
N SER A 211 2.91 -11.80 -1.06
CA SER A 211 2.08 -12.20 -2.21
C SER A 211 2.69 -13.39 -2.98
N THR A 212 4.02 -13.56 -2.95
CA THR A 212 4.69 -14.73 -3.55
C THR A 212 4.30 -16.03 -2.84
N LEU A 213 4.24 -16.02 -1.50
CA LEU A 213 3.76 -17.16 -0.73
C LEU A 213 2.32 -17.54 -1.14
N ILE A 214 1.43 -16.55 -1.25
CA ILE A 214 0.03 -16.80 -1.65
C ILE A 214 -0.02 -17.39 -3.06
N ARG A 215 0.69 -16.80 -4.04
CA ARG A 215 0.72 -17.34 -5.41
C ARG A 215 1.25 -18.77 -5.45
N ASN A 216 2.30 -19.07 -4.69
CA ASN A 216 2.87 -20.41 -4.61
C ASN A 216 1.88 -21.41 -4.00
N ASN A 217 1.33 -21.11 -2.82
CA ASN A 217 0.32 -21.95 -2.18
C ASN A 217 -0.87 -22.19 -3.12
N TYR A 218 -1.32 -21.14 -3.79
CA TYR A 218 -2.44 -21.22 -4.70
C TYR A 218 -2.13 -22.09 -5.93
N SER A 219 -0.91 -22.04 -6.47
CA SER A 219 -0.45 -22.91 -7.56
C SER A 219 -0.29 -24.39 -7.16
N THR A 220 -0.08 -24.66 -5.87
CA THR A 220 0.10 -26.01 -5.31
C THR A 220 -1.14 -26.53 -4.58
N ASN A 221 -2.28 -25.84 -4.72
CA ASN A 221 -3.55 -26.17 -4.07
C ASN A 221 -3.46 -26.25 -2.52
N GLN A 222 -2.57 -25.45 -1.93
CA GLN A 222 -2.46 -25.24 -0.49
C GLN A 222 -3.36 -24.08 -0.04
N SER A 223 -3.93 -24.19 1.16
CA SER A 223 -4.82 -23.14 1.69
C SER A 223 -4.11 -21.80 1.86
N CYS A 224 -4.84 -20.73 1.51
CA CYS A 224 -4.43 -19.34 1.67
C CYS A 224 -5.38 -18.55 2.61
N ASP A 225 -6.35 -19.22 3.23
CA ASP A 225 -7.46 -18.57 3.95
C ASP A 225 -6.97 -17.70 5.11
N SER A 226 -5.86 -18.12 5.71
CA SER A 226 -5.26 -17.42 6.84
C SER A 226 -4.22 -16.36 6.43
N LEU A 227 -3.88 -16.29 5.13
CA LEU A 227 -2.90 -15.37 4.57
C LEU A 227 -3.56 -14.11 3.98
N THR A 228 -4.77 -14.25 3.44
CA THR A 228 -5.53 -13.14 2.88
C THR A 228 -6.99 -13.19 3.35
N TYR A 229 -7.87 -12.55 2.61
CA TYR A 229 -9.26 -12.31 2.94
C TYR A 229 -10.18 -13.22 2.10
N PRO A 230 -11.29 -13.74 2.68
CA PRO A 230 -12.27 -14.55 1.95
C PRO A 230 -12.66 -14.03 0.55
N SER A 231 -13.00 -12.75 0.41
CA SER A 231 -13.29 -12.14 -0.91
C SER A 231 -12.13 -12.23 -1.89
N VAL A 232 -10.90 -12.03 -1.40
CA VAL A 232 -9.69 -12.15 -2.23
C VAL A 232 -9.53 -13.59 -2.74
N ILE A 233 -9.76 -14.59 -1.88
CA ILE A 233 -9.75 -16.01 -2.29
C ILE A 233 -10.84 -16.30 -3.32
N GLU A 234 -12.06 -15.82 -3.08
CA GLU A 234 -13.18 -15.97 -4.02
C GLU A 234 -12.85 -15.37 -5.39
N HIS A 235 -12.22 -14.19 -5.41
CA HIS A 235 -11.85 -13.51 -6.63
C HIS A 235 -10.73 -14.24 -7.38
N LEU A 236 -9.72 -14.77 -6.67
CA LEU A 236 -8.69 -15.63 -7.26
C LEU A 236 -9.30 -16.88 -7.92
N ASN A 237 -10.25 -17.53 -7.24
CA ASN A 237 -10.94 -18.72 -7.75
C ASN A 237 -11.71 -18.43 -9.05
N LYS A 238 -12.35 -17.25 -9.14
CA LYS A 238 -13.03 -16.79 -10.36
C LYS A 238 -12.07 -16.49 -11.51
N ILE A 239 -10.86 -16.01 -11.22
CA ILE A 239 -9.85 -15.76 -12.24
C ILE A 239 -9.38 -17.08 -12.85
N LEU A 240 -9.08 -18.09 -12.02
CA LEU A 240 -8.65 -19.40 -12.52
C LEU A 240 -9.71 -20.13 -13.33
N SER A 241 -10.97 -20.12 -12.87
CA SER A 241 -12.05 -20.81 -13.60
C SER A 241 -12.25 -20.24 -15.01
N LYS A 242 -12.06 -18.93 -15.18
CA LYS A 242 -12.08 -18.28 -16.50
C LYS A 242 -10.89 -18.69 -17.39
N HIS A 243 -9.69 -18.75 -16.83
CA HIS A 243 -8.50 -19.20 -17.59
C HIS A 243 -8.59 -20.69 -17.98
N GLY A 244 -9.23 -21.53 -17.16
CA GLY A 244 -9.54 -22.92 -17.52
C GLY A 244 -10.52 -23.02 -18.69
N ALA A 245 -11.61 -22.23 -18.67
CA ALA A 245 -12.62 -22.23 -19.73
C ALA A 245 -12.13 -21.61 -21.07
N GLU A 246 -11.27 -20.60 -21.02
CA GLU A 246 -10.65 -20.00 -22.21
C GLU A 246 -9.64 -20.95 -22.89
N ASN A 247 -8.98 -21.84 -22.11
CA ASN A 247 -8.10 -22.86 -22.67
C ASN A 247 -8.86 -24.07 -23.26
N GLU A 248 -10.04 -24.41 -22.74
CA GLU A 248 -10.88 -25.49 -23.30
C GLU A 248 -11.55 -25.10 -24.62
N THR A 249 -11.86 -23.81 -24.81
CA THR A 249 -12.49 -23.31 -26.04
C THR A 249 -11.56 -23.25 -27.25
N HIS A 250 -10.23 -23.33 -27.04
CA HIS A 250 -9.24 -23.38 -28.13
C HIS A 250 -8.90 -24.81 -28.61
N ILE A 251 -9.40 -25.85 -27.95
CA ILE A 251 -9.14 -27.27 -28.31
C ILE A 251 -10.35 -27.88 -29.06
N GLY A 252 -11.42 -27.12 -29.26
CA GLY A 252 -12.70 -27.58 -29.82
C GLY A 252 -12.99 -27.23 -31.29
N LEU A 253 -11.98 -26.94 -32.11
CA LEU A 253 -12.11 -26.78 -33.56
C LEU A 253 -10.91 -27.41 -34.28
N SER A 254 -10.96 -28.73 -34.42
CA SER A 254 -10.18 -29.50 -35.41
C SER A 254 -11.11 -30.44 -36.16
#